data_AF-A0A448XE62-F1
#
_entry.id   AF-A0A448XE62-F1
#
_cell.length_a   1.000
_cell.length_b   1.000
_cell.length_c   1.000
_cell.angle_alpha   90.00
_cell.angle_beta   90.00
_cell.angle_gamma   90.00
#
_symmetry.space_group_name_H-M   'P 1'
#
loop_
_entity.id
_entity.type
_entity.pdbx_description
1 polymer ?
#
loop_
_entity_poly.entity_id
_entity_poly.type
_entity_poly.pdbx_seq_one_letter_code
_entity_poly.pdbx_strand_id
1 'polypeptide(L)'
;MCPVHRLVDHTVSVTSENCASKLVSDLVLPGEVSFGAEVQFEMEARIALRLAHFLSAYYQNDIIGERYGSLKSGFPLNRFELFGEVFANVLSSFQIVSSGIFFDFQRFKDQDGTIWDLFAPFAYKPRQSTQTAEALDMSLKGYRDYPEKIWFRALKVGN
;
A
#
# COMPACT_ATOMS: atom_id res chain seq x y z
N MET A 1 -18.35 11.24 -0.23
CA MET A 1 -17.92 12.31 0.72
C MET A 1 -16.81 11.75 1.59
N CYS A 2 -15.68 12.44 1.70
CA CYS A 2 -14.52 11.97 2.49
C CYS A 2 -14.81 12.11 4.00
N PRO A 3 -14.53 11.11 4.86
CA PRO A 3 -14.86 11.14 6.29
C PRO A 3 -14.27 12.35 7.03
N VAL A 4 -13.09 12.81 6.61
CA VAL A 4 -12.33 13.91 7.24
C VAL A 4 -13.10 15.23 7.20
N HIS A 5 -13.73 15.57 6.07
CA HIS A 5 -14.48 16.83 5.96
C HIS A 5 -15.64 16.90 6.97
N ARG A 6 -16.34 15.79 7.19
CA ARG A 6 -17.46 15.71 8.13
C ARG A 6 -17.04 16.03 9.58
N LEU A 7 -15.82 15.67 9.94
CA LEU A 7 -15.27 15.84 11.30
C LEU A 7 -14.75 17.26 11.53
N VAL A 8 -14.15 17.87 10.50
CA VAL A 8 -13.78 19.29 10.51
C VAL A 8 -15.04 20.17 10.60
N ASP A 9 -16.07 19.88 9.81
CA ASP A 9 -17.33 20.62 9.86
C ASP A 9 -18.01 20.45 11.23
N HIS A 10 -17.94 19.25 11.81
CA HIS A 10 -18.48 18.97 13.14
C HIS A 10 -17.74 19.75 14.24
N THR A 11 -16.40 19.78 14.20
CA THR A 11 -15.59 20.53 15.20
C THR A 11 -15.78 22.03 15.10
N VAL A 12 -15.91 22.58 13.90
CA VAL A 12 -16.21 24.00 13.71
C VAL A 12 -17.63 24.36 14.17
N SER A 13 -18.57 23.41 14.11
CA SER A 13 -19.96 23.62 14.54
C SER A 13 -20.14 23.71 16.06
N VAL A 14 -19.20 23.18 16.85
CA VAL A 14 -19.26 23.18 18.32
C VAL A 14 -18.42 24.33 18.88
N THR A 15 -19.06 25.23 19.61
CA THR A 15 -18.46 26.43 20.20
C THR A 15 -18.75 26.47 21.71
N SER A 16 -18.00 27.30 22.45
CA SER A 16 -18.19 27.43 23.91
C SER A 16 -19.61 27.86 24.32
N GLU A 17 -20.34 28.51 23.40
CA GLU A 17 -21.71 29.01 23.63
C GLU A 17 -22.79 27.95 23.38
N ASN A 18 -22.53 26.97 22.48
CA ASN A 18 -23.52 25.97 22.07
C ASN A 18 -23.27 24.56 22.66
N CYS A 19 -22.11 24.36 23.30
CA CYS A 19 -21.68 23.07 23.87
C CYS A 19 -22.68 22.50 24.88
N ALA A 20 -23.28 23.35 25.73
CA ALA A 20 -24.26 22.92 26.75
C ALA A 20 -25.57 22.36 26.18
N SER A 21 -25.87 22.64 24.91
CA SER A 21 -27.10 22.18 24.23
C SER A 21 -26.92 20.87 23.47
N LYS A 22 -25.70 20.33 23.42
CA LYS A 22 -25.35 19.11 22.68
C LYS A 22 -25.36 17.89 23.61
N LEU A 23 -25.68 16.73 23.03
CA LEU A 23 -25.60 15.46 23.74
C LEU A 23 -24.13 15.12 24.00
N VAL A 24 -23.86 14.44 25.12
CA VAL A 24 -22.51 14.01 25.50
C VAL A 24 -21.86 13.14 24.41
N SER A 25 -22.65 12.33 23.70
CA SER A 25 -22.19 11.53 22.56
C SER A 25 -21.71 12.35 21.38
N ASP A 26 -22.27 13.54 21.18
CA ASP A 26 -21.90 14.45 20.07
C ASP A 26 -20.66 15.26 20.44
N LEU A 27 -20.32 15.36 21.74
CA LEU A 27 -19.11 16.03 22.23
C LEU A 27 -17.88 15.10 22.22
N VAL A 28 -18.09 13.80 22.01
CA VAL A 28 -17.00 12.84 21.81
C VAL A 28 -16.56 12.89 20.36
N LEU A 29 -15.44 13.54 20.12
CA LEU A 29 -14.72 13.42 18.85
C LEU A 29 -14.39 11.93 18.63
N PRO A 30 -14.81 11.34 17.50
CA PRO A 30 -14.34 10.00 17.14
C PRO A 30 -12.82 10.06 17.07
N GLY A 31 -12.13 9.35 17.97
CA GLY A 31 -10.66 9.22 17.97
C GLY A 31 -10.12 8.50 16.71
N GLU A 32 -11.00 8.20 15.76
CA GLU A 32 -10.71 7.58 14.46
C GLU A 32 -10.04 8.55 13.49
N VAL A 33 -9.93 9.85 13.83
CA VAL A 33 -9.17 10.82 13.04
C VAL A 33 -7.79 10.98 13.63
N SER A 34 -6.88 10.27 12.98
CA SER A 34 -5.45 10.11 13.13
C SER A 34 -4.65 11.42 13.33
N PHE A 35 -4.85 12.13 14.44
CA PHE A 35 -4.00 13.27 14.80
C PHE A 35 -2.55 12.79 15.06
N GLY A 36 -1.59 13.30 14.28
CA GLY A 36 -0.18 12.89 14.36
C GLY A 36 0.14 11.55 13.68
N ALA A 37 -0.76 11.01 12.85
CA ALA A 37 -0.51 9.77 12.13
C ALA A 37 0.65 9.87 11.14
N GLU A 38 0.86 11.04 10.56
CA GLU A 38 2.02 11.34 9.73
C GLU A 38 3.35 11.18 10.50
N VAL A 39 3.36 11.43 11.81
CA VAL A 39 4.53 11.23 12.69
C VAL A 39 4.60 9.78 13.17
N GLN A 40 3.46 9.18 13.50
CA GLN A 40 3.40 7.81 14.02
C GLN A 40 3.76 6.76 12.97
N PHE A 41 3.33 6.94 11.72
CA PHE A 41 3.56 6.02 10.61
C PHE A 41 4.69 6.49 9.66
N GLU A 42 5.51 7.45 10.08
CA GLU A 42 6.59 8.00 9.25
C GLU A 42 7.56 6.89 8.81
N MET A 43 7.88 5.96 9.72
CA MET A 43 8.78 4.85 9.47
C MET A 43 8.19 3.86 8.45
N GLU A 44 6.94 3.48 8.62
CA GLU A 44 6.19 2.61 7.70
C GLU A 44 6.10 3.25 6.31
N ALA A 45 5.80 4.55 6.26
CA ALA A 45 5.75 5.29 5.01
C ALA A 45 7.12 5.33 4.30
N ARG A 46 8.21 5.52 5.04
CA ARG A 46 9.58 5.48 4.49
C ARG A 46 9.94 4.10 3.94
N ILE A 47 9.52 3.01 4.60
CA ILE A 47 9.74 1.64 4.10
C ILE A 47 9.00 1.41 2.79
N ALA A 48 7.72 1.80 2.72
CA ALA A 48 6.92 1.69 1.50
C ALA A 48 7.53 2.53 0.35
N LEU A 49 7.98 3.76 0.64
CA LEU A 49 8.65 4.62 -0.33
C LEU A 49 9.96 4.02 -0.83
N ARG A 50 10.76 3.46 0.08
CA ARG A 50 12.02 2.77 -0.25
C ARG A 50 11.78 1.59 -1.18
N LEU A 51 10.79 0.75 -0.87
CA LEU A 51 10.41 -0.38 -1.72
C LEU A 51 10.00 0.11 -3.11
N ALA A 52 9.13 1.12 -3.20
CA ALA A 52 8.68 1.68 -4.46
C ALA A 52 9.84 2.22 -5.29
N HIS A 53 10.78 2.94 -4.68
CA HIS A 53 11.98 3.42 -5.35
C HIS A 53 12.89 2.29 -5.83
N PHE A 54 13.12 1.28 -4.99
CA PHE A 54 13.91 0.11 -5.37
C PHE A 54 13.30 -0.60 -6.58
N LEU A 55 12.02 -0.96 -6.53
CA LEU A 55 11.35 -1.66 -7.63
C LEU A 55 11.33 -0.84 -8.91
N SER A 56 11.03 0.46 -8.80
CA SER A 56 11.01 1.37 -9.94
C SER A 56 12.38 1.49 -10.60
N ALA A 57 13.44 1.65 -9.81
CA ALA A 57 14.80 1.72 -10.32
C ALA A 57 15.28 0.37 -10.88
N TYR A 58 14.91 -0.74 -10.24
CA TYR A 58 15.26 -2.08 -10.69
C TYR A 58 14.67 -2.37 -12.06
N TYR A 59 13.35 -2.19 -12.24
CA TYR A 59 12.68 -2.48 -13.51
C TYR A 59 13.05 -1.52 -14.65
N GLN A 60 13.52 -0.31 -14.35
CA GLN A 60 13.97 0.64 -15.38
C GLN A 60 15.41 0.41 -15.83
N ASN A 61 16.28 -0.01 -14.90
CA ASN A 61 17.71 -0.09 -15.16
C ASN A 61 18.22 -1.51 -15.38
N ASP A 62 17.49 -2.54 -14.94
CA ASP A 62 17.95 -3.92 -15.07
C ASP A 62 17.87 -4.39 -16.53
N ILE A 63 19.01 -4.36 -17.21
CA ILE A 63 19.21 -4.99 -18.50
C ILE A 63 19.83 -6.37 -18.25
N ILE A 64 19.04 -7.42 -18.50
CA ILE A 64 19.44 -8.81 -18.27
C ILE A 64 20.74 -9.10 -19.02
N GLY A 65 21.77 -9.49 -18.26
CA GLY A 65 23.06 -9.87 -18.78
C GLY A 65 24.02 -8.74 -19.14
N GLU A 66 23.66 -7.48 -18.87
CA GLU A 66 24.59 -6.35 -18.90
C GLU A 66 25.73 -6.52 -17.88
N ARG A 67 26.89 -5.90 -18.11
CA ARG A 67 28.01 -5.95 -17.16
C ARG A 67 28.11 -4.64 -16.39
N TYR A 68 27.91 -4.71 -15.08
CA TYR A 68 28.19 -3.65 -14.13
C TYR A 68 29.60 -3.82 -13.56
N GLY A 69 30.60 -3.47 -14.36
CA GLY A 69 32.02 -3.64 -14.00
C GLY A 69 32.40 -5.11 -13.87
N SER A 70 32.67 -5.57 -12.64
CA SER A 70 33.00 -6.97 -12.34
C SER A 70 31.77 -7.87 -12.16
N LEU A 71 30.59 -7.28 -11.93
CA LEU A 71 29.34 -8.01 -11.75
C LEU A 71 28.57 -8.06 -13.07
N LYS A 72 27.88 -9.18 -13.30
CA LYS A 72 26.90 -9.29 -14.38
C LYS A 72 25.52 -9.00 -13.79
N SER A 73 24.69 -8.29 -14.55
CA SER A 73 23.32 -8.04 -14.15
C SER A 73 22.61 -9.34 -13.83
N GLY A 74 21.71 -9.25 -12.85
CA GLY A 74 20.93 -10.37 -12.38
C GLY A 74 19.89 -10.84 -13.40
N PHE A 75 19.01 -11.70 -12.91
CA PHE A 75 17.79 -12.08 -13.59
C PHE A 75 16.65 -11.15 -13.16
N PRO A 76 15.53 -11.08 -13.90
CA PRO A 76 14.34 -10.40 -13.44
C PRO A 76 13.92 -10.87 -12.04
N LEU A 77 13.20 -10.04 -11.30
CA LEU A 77 12.65 -10.45 -10.01
C LEU A 77 11.65 -11.59 -10.18
N ASN A 78 11.79 -12.64 -9.37
CA ASN A 78 10.87 -13.75 -9.33
C ASN A 78 9.55 -13.31 -8.68
N ARG A 79 8.42 -13.81 -9.15
CA ARG A 79 7.12 -13.61 -8.47
C ARG A 79 7.16 -14.00 -7.00
N PHE A 80 7.89 -15.06 -6.63
CA PHE A 80 7.99 -15.53 -5.25
C PHE A 80 8.83 -14.60 -4.37
N GLU A 81 9.83 -13.92 -4.93
CA GLU A 81 10.62 -12.91 -4.23
C GLU A 81 9.75 -11.70 -3.90
N LEU A 82 8.92 -11.25 -4.84
CA LEU A 82 7.97 -10.17 -4.62
C LEU A 82 6.91 -10.54 -3.58
N PHE A 83 6.42 -11.77 -3.59
CA PHE A 83 5.54 -12.28 -2.54
C PHE A 83 6.22 -12.29 -1.17
N GLY A 84 7.46 -12.78 -1.10
CA GLY A 84 8.25 -12.81 0.12
C GLY A 84 8.47 -11.42 0.70
N GLU A 85 8.76 -10.43 -0.14
CA GLU A 85 8.97 -9.04 0.27
C GLU A 85 7.68 -8.39 0.80
N VAL A 86 6.57 -8.56 0.10
CA VAL A 86 5.26 -8.03 0.54
C VAL A 86 4.84 -8.67 1.88
N PHE A 87 5.08 -9.97 2.03
CA PHE A 87 4.82 -10.71 3.28
C PHE A 87 5.73 -10.25 4.42
N ALA A 88 7.03 -10.08 4.16
CA ALA A 88 8.00 -9.59 5.13
C ALA A 88 7.65 -8.18 5.63
N ASN A 89 7.19 -7.30 4.74
CA ASN A 89 6.75 -5.95 5.12
C ASN A 89 5.57 -5.98 6.12
N VAL A 90 4.59 -6.85 5.91
CA VAL A 90 3.44 -6.99 6.83
C VAL A 90 3.87 -7.54 8.19
N LEU A 91 4.83 -8.46 8.22
CA LEU A 91 5.35 -9.02 9.48
C LEU A 91 6.38 -8.11 10.17
N SER A 92 7.01 -7.18 9.45
CA SER A 92 8.06 -6.31 9.98
C SER A 92 7.56 -5.34 11.06
N SER A 93 6.30 -4.92 10.99
CA SER A 93 5.70 -4.02 11.98
C SER A 93 4.29 -4.48 12.31
N PHE A 94 3.91 -4.40 13.60
CA PHE A 94 2.55 -4.69 14.03
C PHE A 94 1.54 -3.69 13.49
N GLN A 95 2.00 -2.48 13.17
CA GLN A 95 1.17 -1.38 12.67
C GLN A 95 0.75 -1.56 11.21
N ILE A 96 1.54 -2.30 10.42
CA ILE A 96 1.21 -2.59 9.02
C ILE A 96 0.15 -3.70 8.99
N VAL A 97 -1.06 -3.34 8.56
CA VAL A 97 -2.18 -4.30 8.43
C VAL A 97 -2.12 -5.04 7.11
N SER A 98 -1.69 -4.37 6.04
CA SER A 98 -1.54 -4.94 4.72
C SER A 98 -0.47 -4.22 3.91
N SER A 99 0.08 -4.92 2.93
CA SER A 99 1.03 -4.41 1.96
C SER A 99 0.76 -5.06 0.61
N GLY A 100 1.04 -4.36 -0.48
CA GLY A 100 0.86 -4.92 -1.81
C GLY A 100 1.60 -4.14 -2.88
N ILE A 101 1.99 -4.85 -3.94
CA ILE A 101 2.56 -4.27 -5.14
C ILE A 101 1.57 -4.53 -6.26
N PHE A 102 1.19 -3.50 -7.00
CA PHE A 102 0.18 -3.59 -8.04
C PHE A 102 0.80 -3.23 -9.38
N PHE A 103 0.88 -4.20 -10.28
CA PHE A 103 1.41 -3.97 -11.62
C PHE A 103 0.31 -3.60 -12.61
N ASP A 104 0.70 -2.87 -13.63
CA ASP A 104 -0.13 -2.59 -14.78
C ASP A 104 -0.25 -3.80 -15.71
N PHE A 105 -1.26 -3.75 -16.59
CA PHE A 105 -1.50 -4.81 -17.56
C PHE A 105 -0.24 -5.10 -18.38
N GLN A 106 0.17 -6.37 -18.42
CA GLN A 106 1.36 -6.85 -19.12
C GLN A 106 2.68 -6.14 -18.76
N ARG A 107 2.78 -5.54 -17.58
CA ARG A 107 4.03 -4.92 -17.10
C ARG A 107 4.92 -5.86 -16.29
N PHE A 108 4.38 -6.95 -15.74
CA PHE A 108 5.18 -7.92 -15.00
C PHE A 108 5.72 -9.01 -15.93
N LYS A 109 7.04 -9.21 -15.88
CA LYS A 109 7.77 -10.29 -16.56
C LYS A 109 8.48 -11.13 -15.52
N ASP A 110 8.15 -12.41 -15.48
CA ASP A 110 8.76 -13.37 -14.55
C ASP A 110 10.17 -13.78 -15.05
N GLN A 111 10.95 -14.45 -14.19
CA GLN A 111 12.29 -14.96 -14.53
C GLN A 111 12.28 -15.87 -15.75
N ASP A 112 11.21 -16.65 -15.93
CA ASP A 112 11.03 -17.57 -17.05
C ASP A 112 10.68 -16.86 -18.38
N GLY A 113 10.62 -15.53 -18.39
CA GLY A 113 10.21 -14.72 -19.54
C GLY A 113 8.70 -14.69 -19.78
N THR A 114 7.91 -15.32 -18.89
CA THR A 114 6.44 -15.31 -18.96
C THR A 114 5.93 -13.91 -18.61
N ILE A 115 5.12 -13.35 -19.51
CA ILE A 115 4.44 -12.06 -19.30
C ILE A 115 3.06 -12.34 -18.72
N TRP A 116 2.78 -11.79 -17.54
CA TRP A 116 1.50 -11.95 -16.90
C TRP A 116 0.54 -10.84 -17.32
N ASP A 117 -0.71 -11.19 -17.62
CA ASP A 117 -1.76 -10.21 -17.91
C ASP A 117 -1.88 -9.18 -16.79
N LEU A 118 -1.95 -9.66 -15.54
CA LEU A 118 -1.96 -8.86 -14.33
C LEU A 118 -1.20 -9.64 -13.26
N PHE A 119 -0.54 -8.90 -12.38
CA PHE A 119 0.14 -9.45 -11.22
C PHE A 119 0.03 -8.46 -10.07
N ALA A 120 -0.47 -8.92 -8.92
CA ALA A 120 -0.66 -8.05 -7.77
C ALA A 120 -0.46 -8.82 -6.46
N PRO A 121 0.80 -9.05 -6.04
CA PRO A 121 1.08 -9.69 -4.76
C PRO A 121 0.59 -8.78 -3.62
N PHE A 122 -0.23 -9.35 -2.76
CA PHE A 122 -0.85 -8.66 -1.63
C PHE A 122 -0.75 -9.54 -0.39
N ALA A 123 -0.34 -8.95 0.72
CA ALA A 123 -0.35 -9.61 2.02
C ALA A 123 -1.16 -8.79 3.02
N TYR A 124 -1.83 -9.48 3.94
CA TYR A 124 -2.63 -8.86 4.98
C TYR A 124 -2.65 -9.72 6.25
N LYS A 125 -2.96 -9.07 7.37
CA LYS A 125 -3.23 -9.74 8.64
C LYS A 125 -4.73 -10.03 8.75
N PRO A 126 -5.16 -11.30 8.88
CA PRO A 126 -6.55 -11.61 9.19
C PRO A 126 -6.93 -11.01 10.54
N ARG A 127 -8.21 -10.61 10.68
CA ARG A 127 -8.72 -9.93 11.90
C ARG A 127 -8.29 -10.70 13.15
N GLN A 128 -7.64 -9.98 14.08
CA GLN A 128 -7.19 -10.42 15.41
C GLN A 128 -5.82 -11.14 15.50
N SER A 129 -5.11 -11.40 14.40
CA SER A 129 -3.77 -11.98 14.48
C SER A 129 -2.67 -10.95 14.23
N THR A 130 -1.79 -10.77 15.21
CA THR A 130 -0.58 -9.94 15.08
C THR A 130 0.62 -10.72 14.55
N GLN A 131 0.55 -12.05 14.55
CA GLN A 131 1.68 -12.95 14.26
C GLN A 131 1.50 -13.76 12.97
N THR A 132 0.30 -13.78 12.38
CA THR A 132 0.04 -14.48 11.13
C THR A 132 -0.30 -13.47 10.06
N ALA A 133 0.35 -13.59 8.91
CA ALA A 133 -0.02 -12.90 7.69
C ALA A 133 -0.44 -13.95 6.66
N GLU A 134 -1.32 -13.55 5.76
CA GLU A 134 -1.69 -14.32 4.57
C GLU A 134 -1.26 -13.52 3.35
N ALA A 135 -0.85 -14.22 2.29
CA ALA A 135 -0.51 -13.61 1.01
C ALA A 135 -1.37 -14.24 -0.09
N LEU A 136 -1.86 -13.40 -1.00
CA LEU A 136 -2.62 -13.81 -2.17
C LEU A 136 -2.30 -12.90 -3.37
N ASP A 137 -2.58 -13.40 -4.56
CA ASP A 137 -2.52 -12.59 -5.78
C ASP A 137 -3.88 -11.93 -6.03
N MET A 138 -3.94 -10.61 -5.95
CA MET A 138 -5.14 -9.82 -6.26
C MET A 138 -5.48 -9.83 -7.76
N SER A 139 -4.63 -10.40 -8.62
CA SER A 139 -4.94 -10.58 -10.04
C SER A 139 -5.91 -11.75 -10.33
N LEU A 140 -6.12 -12.64 -9.36
CA LEU A 140 -6.98 -13.82 -9.50
C LEU A 140 -8.44 -13.42 -9.75
N LYS A 141 -9.20 -14.29 -10.43
CA LYS A 141 -10.57 -14.03 -10.93
C LYS A 141 -11.56 -13.43 -9.91
N GLY A 142 -11.33 -13.59 -8.60
CA GLY A 142 -12.18 -13.01 -7.54
C GLY A 142 -11.86 -11.55 -7.17
N TYR A 143 -10.65 -11.06 -7.47
CA TYR A 143 -10.12 -9.78 -6.97
C TYR A 143 -9.54 -8.87 -8.06
N ARG A 144 -9.74 -9.26 -9.34
CA ARG A 144 -9.14 -8.65 -10.54
C ARG A 144 -9.64 -7.21 -10.84
N ASP A 145 -10.43 -6.61 -9.96
CA ASP A 145 -11.00 -5.27 -10.14
C ASP A 145 -10.07 -4.14 -9.68
N TYR A 146 -8.88 -4.45 -9.13
CA TYR A 146 -7.91 -3.44 -8.69
C TYR A 146 -7.51 -2.41 -9.79
N PRO A 147 -7.40 -2.75 -11.09
CA PRO A 147 -7.08 -1.76 -12.13
C PRO A 147 -8.18 -0.72 -12.34
N GLU A 148 -9.40 -1.03 -11.89
CA GLU A 148 -10.56 -0.14 -11.98
C GLU A 148 -10.72 0.76 -10.77
N LYS A 149 -9.99 0.48 -9.68
CA LYS A 149 -10.10 1.25 -8.45
C LYS A 149 -9.53 2.65 -8.63
N ILE A 150 -10.22 3.61 -8.01
CA ILE A 150 -9.86 5.03 -8.06
C ILE A 150 -8.44 5.26 -7.53
N TRP A 151 -8.05 4.60 -6.43
CA TRP A 151 -6.72 4.75 -5.85
C TRP A 151 -5.60 4.29 -6.79
N PHE A 152 -5.84 3.28 -7.62
CA PHE A 152 -4.85 2.78 -8.58
C PHE A 152 -4.76 3.68 -9.81
N ARG A 153 -5.90 4.18 -10.28
CA ARG A 153 -5.98 5.10 -11.43
C ARG A 153 -5.49 6.50 -11.10
N ALA A 154 -5.75 7.00 -9.89
CA ALA A 154 -5.35 8.33 -9.44
C ALA A 154 -3.82 8.55 -9.54
N LEU A 155 -3.05 7.49 -9.30
CA LEU A 155 -1.58 7.53 -9.35
C LEU A 155 -1.01 7.58 -10.78
N LYS A 156 -1.83 7.34 -11.81
CA LYS A 156 -1.41 7.34 -13.23
C LYS A 156 -1.70 8.64 -13.95
N VAL A 157 -2.57 9.47 -13.40
CA VAL A 157 -2.92 10.77 -14.01
C VAL A 157 -1.89 11.79 -13.54
N GLY A 158 -0.69 11.71 -14.13
CA GLY A 158 0.22 12.83 -14.23
C GLY A 158 0.12 13.37 -15.66
N ASN A 159 -0.71 14.39 -15.87
CA ASN A 159 -0.94 15.15 -17.12
C ASN A 159 -1.16 14.33 -18.40
#